data_AF-A0A1G8N9F7-F1
#
_entry.id   AF-A0A1G8N9F7-F1
#
_cell.length_a   1.000
_cell.length_b   1.000
_cell.length_c   1.000
_cell.angle_alpha   90.00
_cell.angle_beta   90.00
_cell.angle_gamma   90.00
#
_symmetry.space_group_name_H-M   'P 1'
#
loop_
_entity.id
_entity.type
_entity.pdbx_description
1 polymer ?
#
loop_
_entity_poly.entity_id
_entity_poly.type
_entity_poly.pdbx_seq_one_letter_code
_entity_poly.pdbx_strand_id
1 'polypeptide(L)'
;MRKPALAVGFLLLAGCTSGNPQPEASISEYRSPVAEPVFTQDGINAGATGQEIDFNRAEPGVITAMSKLMGAGPVSVGAACSGLREARWKDGTALYFEPRAYDPAAFVGWQHGAESAGRTCAT
;
A
#
# COMPACT_ATOMS: atom_id res chain seq x y z
N MET A 1 -10.84 64.32 -17.02
CA MET A 1 -11.09 63.87 -15.62
C MET A 1 -12.44 63.18 -15.56
N ARG A 2 -12.47 61.88 -15.18
CA ARG A 2 -13.57 61.13 -14.53
C ARG A 2 -13.26 59.62 -14.64
N LYS A 3 -12.77 59.03 -13.54
CA LYS A 3 -12.91 57.60 -13.21
C LYS A 3 -14.05 57.49 -12.21
N PRO A 4 -14.93 56.51 -12.34
CA PRO A 4 -15.04 55.45 -11.32
C PRO A 4 -15.45 54.09 -11.96
N ALA A 5 -15.42 52.91 -11.35
CA ALA A 5 -14.98 52.43 -10.06
C ALA A 5 -14.63 50.94 -10.25
N LEU A 6 -13.69 50.46 -9.43
CA LEU A 6 -13.39 49.05 -9.21
C LEU A 6 -14.62 48.34 -8.64
N ALA A 7 -15.02 47.22 -9.25
CA ALA A 7 -15.88 46.21 -8.61
C ALA A 7 -15.06 44.93 -8.47
N VAL A 8 -14.37 44.81 -7.33
CA VAL A 8 -13.70 43.59 -6.88
C VAL A 8 -14.78 42.66 -6.35
N GLY A 9 -15.17 41.67 -7.16
CA GLY A 9 -16.07 40.60 -6.75
C GLY A 9 -15.32 39.58 -5.91
N PHE A 10 -15.46 39.66 -4.59
CA PHE A 10 -15.05 38.62 -3.65
C PHE A 10 -16.01 37.42 -3.77
N LEU A 11 -15.57 36.35 -4.44
CA LEU A 11 -16.22 35.04 -4.41
C LEU A 11 -15.87 34.36 -3.07
N LEU A 12 -16.78 34.43 -2.10
CA LEU A 12 -16.72 33.64 -0.87
C LEU A 12 -17.16 32.21 -1.17
N LEU A 13 -16.21 31.33 -1.43
CA LEU A 13 -16.40 29.88 -1.44
C LEU A 13 -16.52 29.38 0.01
N ALA A 14 -17.73 29.41 0.56
CA ALA A 14 -18.06 28.68 1.78
C ALA A 14 -18.15 27.18 1.46
N GLY A 15 -17.02 26.49 1.51
CA GLY A 15 -16.97 25.03 1.41
C GLY A 15 -17.42 24.39 2.71
N CYS A 16 -18.58 23.73 2.69
CA CYS A 16 -18.98 22.77 3.72
C CYS A 16 -17.99 21.61 3.74
N THR A 17 -17.06 21.59 4.68
CA THR A 17 -16.37 20.34 5.03
C THR A 17 -17.17 19.66 6.13
N SER A 18 -18.11 18.82 5.73
CA SER A 18 -18.59 17.74 6.59
C SER A 18 -17.39 16.87 6.91
N GLY A 19 -16.81 17.09 8.11
CA GLY A 19 -15.84 16.18 8.68
C GLY A 19 -16.52 14.84 8.88
N ASN A 20 -16.39 13.97 7.88
CA ASN A 20 -16.71 12.57 8.04
C ASN A 20 -15.59 12.00 8.93
N PRO A 21 -15.86 11.51 10.15
CA PRO A 21 -14.86 10.75 10.88
C PRO A 21 -14.47 9.57 10.00
N GLN A 22 -13.25 9.61 9.49
CA GLN A 22 -12.63 8.51 8.77
C GLN A 22 -12.73 7.29 9.68
N PRO A 23 -13.39 6.19 9.27
CA PRO A 23 -13.38 4.97 10.04
C PRO A 23 -11.91 4.58 10.26
N GLU A 24 -11.48 4.61 11.51
CA GLU A 24 -10.23 3.99 11.93
C GLU A 24 -10.25 2.56 11.37
N ALA A 25 -9.24 2.22 10.58
CA ALA A 25 -9.15 0.92 9.93
C ALA A 25 -9.35 -0.18 10.97
N SER A 26 -10.52 -0.80 10.96
CA SER A 26 -10.87 -1.89 11.87
C SER A 26 -9.87 -3.03 11.67
N ILE A 27 -9.10 -3.25 12.73
CA ILE A 27 -8.52 -4.50 13.19
C ILE A 27 -8.96 -5.72 12.35
N SER A 28 -8.02 -6.17 11.53
CA SER A 28 -7.91 -7.49 10.89
C SER A 28 -9.11 -8.43 11.11
N GLU A 29 -10.16 -8.26 10.33
CA GLU A 29 -11.22 -9.25 10.19
C GLU A 29 -10.63 -10.44 9.42
N TYR A 30 -10.35 -11.53 10.13
CA TYR A 30 -9.86 -12.75 9.50
C TYR A 30 -10.92 -13.28 8.52
N ARG A 31 -10.57 -13.39 7.25
CA ARG A 31 -11.40 -13.96 6.19
C ARG A 31 -10.72 -15.23 5.67
N SER A 32 -11.50 -16.13 5.09
CA SER A 32 -10.92 -17.26 4.39
C SER A 32 -9.98 -16.77 3.26
N PRO A 33 -8.73 -17.26 3.19
CA PRO A 33 -7.84 -17.07 2.05
C PRO A 33 -8.55 -17.28 0.71
N VAL A 34 -8.36 -16.38 -0.24
CA VAL A 34 -8.95 -16.54 -1.59
C VAL A 34 -8.13 -17.50 -2.47
N ALA A 35 -6.84 -17.63 -2.18
CA ALA A 35 -5.89 -18.56 -2.79
C ALA A 35 -4.58 -18.54 -1.98
N GLU A 36 -3.75 -19.56 -2.14
CA GLU A 36 -2.40 -19.56 -1.57
C GLU A 36 -1.46 -18.64 -2.38
N PRO A 37 -0.64 -17.81 -1.72
CA PRO A 37 0.41 -17.06 -2.39
C PRO A 37 1.53 -18.01 -2.82
N VAL A 38 1.92 -17.93 -4.08
CA VAL A 38 3.07 -18.65 -4.66
C VAL A 38 4.17 -17.62 -4.91
N PHE A 39 5.23 -17.69 -4.12
CA PHE A 39 6.35 -16.75 -4.21
C PHE A 39 7.29 -17.13 -5.37
N THR A 40 7.65 -16.15 -6.20
CA THR A 40 8.50 -16.36 -7.38
C THR A 40 9.61 -15.31 -7.44
N GLN A 41 10.55 -15.49 -8.38
CA GLN A 41 11.65 -14.55 -8.58
C GLN A 41 11.18 -13.15 -9.03
N ASP A 42 10.02 -13.05 -9.69
CA ASP A 42 9.51 -11.81 -10.28
C ASP A 42 8.40 -11.14 -9.46
N GLY A 43 7.85 -11.86 -8.48
CA GLY A 43 6.73 -11.38 -7.67
C GLY A 43 6.05 -12.47 -6.86
N ILE A 44 4.72 -12.36 -6.74
CA ILE A 44 3.87 -13.31 -6.01
C ILE A 44 2.65 -13.62 -6.86
N ASN A 45 2.41 -14.91 -7.12
CA ASN A 45 1.25 -15.39 -7.85
C ASN A 45 0.13 -15.82 -6.91
N ALA A 46 -1.11 -15.56 -7.31
CA ALA A 46 -2.28 -16.21 -6.73
C ALA A 46 -2.36 -17.65 -7.30
N GLY A 47 -2.01 -18.66 -6.49
CA GLY A 47 -1.79 -20.04 -6.96
C GLY A 47 -2.95 -20.69 -7.72
N ALA A 48 -4.19 -20.25 -7.50
CA ALA A 48 -5.37 -20.77 -8.19
C ALA A 48 -5.69 -20.09 -9.53
N THR A 49 -5.25 -18.85 -9.75
CA THR A 49 -5.67 -18.03 -10.89
C THR A 49 -4.52 -17.61 -11.80
N GLY A 50 -3.28 -17.76 -11.35
CA GLY A 50 -2.09 -17.26 -12.06
C GLY A 50 -2.00 -15.74 -12.10
N GLN A 51 -2.84 -15.03 -11.32
CA GLN A 51 -2.79 -13.58 -11.26
C GLN A 51 -1.61 -13.11 -10.42
N GLU A 52 -0.81 -12.22 -10.98
CA GLU A 52 0.48 -11.82 -10.42
C GLU A 52 0.42 -10.49 -9.67
N ILE A 53 1.13 -10.45 -8.55
CA ILE A 53 1.59 -9.27 -7.83
C ILE A 53 3.07 -9.10 -8.18
N ASP A 54 3.32 -8.36 -9.26
CA ASP A 54 4.67 -8.09 -9.78
C ASP A 54 5.37 -6.95 -9.04
N PHE A 55 6.70 -6.95 -9.12
CA PHE A 55 7.50 -5.79 -8.72
C PHE A 55 7.12 -4.55 -9.52
N ASN A 56 7.17 -3.39 -8.86
CA ASN A 56 6.70 -2.07 -9.29
C ASN A 56 5.21 -1.78 -9.07
N ARG A 57 4.42 -2.73 -8.57
CA ARG A 57 3.07 -2.41 -8.08
C ARG A 57 3.10 -1.49 -6.86
N ALA A 58 2.09 -0.64 -6.78
CA ALA A 58 1.93 0.28 -5.66
C ALA A 58 1.60 -0.45 -4.34
N GLU A 59 2.24 0.00 -3.25
CA GLU A 59 2.11 -0.53 -1.88
C GLU A 59 0.66 -0.81 -1.46
N PRO A 60 -0.30 0.12 -1.59
CA PRO A 60 -1.69 -0.14 -1.16
C PRO A 60 -2.34 -1.29 -1.92
N GLY A 61 -2.06 -1.41 -3.22
CA GLY A 61 -2.61 -2.46 -4.08
C GLY A 61 -2.02 -3.83 -3.75
N VAL A 62 -0.71 -3.87 -3.54
CA VAL A 62 0.00 -5.09 -3.14
C VAL A 62 -0.45 -5.58 -1.76
N ILE A 63 -0.52 -4.70 -0.77
CA ILE A 63 -1.00 -5.05 0.57
C ILE A 63 -2.44 -5.57 0.49
N THR A 64 -3.30 -4.92 -0.28
CA THR A 64 -4.70 -5.38 -0.46
C THR A 64 -4.76 -6.76 -1.11
N ALA A 65 -3.99 -7.00 -2.16
CA ALA A 65 -3.95 -8.29 -2.85
C ALA A 65 -3.41 -9.39 -1.93
N MET A 66 -2.27 -9.14 -1.26
CA MET A 66 -1.67 -10.09 -0.34
C MET A 66 -2.58 -10.39 0.85
N SER A 67 -3.27 -9.37 1.39
CA SER A 67 -4.20 -9.57 2.51
C SER A 67 -5.38 -10.48 2.13
N LYS A 68 -5.82 -10.44 0.87
CA LYS A 68 -6.84 -11.37 0.35
C LYS A 68 -6.29 -12.79 0.23
N LEU A 69 -5.05 -12.94 -0.26
CA LEU A 69 -4.39 -14.25 -0.37
C LEU A 69 -4.17 -14.87 1.01
N MET A 70 -3.70 -14.08 1.98
CA MET A 70 -3.41 -14.57 3.33
C MET A 70 -4.65 -14.63 4.24
N GLY A 71 -5.79 -14.09 3.80
CA GLY A 71 -7.01 -14.01 4.61
C GLY A 71 -6.95 -13.01 5.77
N ALA A 72 -5.87 -12.23 5.88
CA ALA A 72 -5.66 -11.26 6.95
C ALA A 72 -4.76 -10.12 6.49
N GLY A 73 -4.92 -8.94 7.11
CA GLY A 73 -4.04 -7.81 6.90
C GLY A 73 -2.64 -8.02 7.52
N PRO A 74 -1.65 -7.20 7.13
CA PRO A 74 -0.36 -7.19 7.81
C PRO A 74 -0.52 -6.74 9.27
N VAL A 75 0.33 -7.29 10.15
CA VAL A 75 0.40 -6.89 11.56
C VAL A 75 1.16 -5.57 11.74
N SER A 76 1.97 -5.18 10.76
CA SER A 76 2.65 -3.88 10.74
C SER A 76 2.92 -3.42 9.31
N VAL A 77 2.92 -2.10 9.11
CA VAL A 77 3.37 -1.43 7.88
C VAL A 77 4.18 -0.20 8.29
N GLY A 78 5.43 -0.09 7.85
CA GLY A 78 6.30 1.00 8.30
C GLY A 78 7.68 1.01 7.64
N ALA A 79 8.59 1.82 8.17
CA ALA A 79 10.00 1.81 7.75
C ALA A 79 10.67 0.51 8.20
N ALA A 80 11.55 -0.06 7.37
CA ALA A 80 12.21 -1.33 7.62
C ALA A 80 13.72 -1.16 7.79
N CYS A 81 14.39 -0.73 6.72
CA CYS A 81 15.81 -0.40 6.68
C CYS A 81 16.00 0.83 5.78
N SER A 82 17.24 1.31 5.65
CA SER A 82 17.52 2.54 4.90
C SER A 82 16.95 2.48 3.48
N GLY A 83 15.99 3.36 3.19
CA GLY A 83 15.35 3.48 1.88
C GLY A 83 14.24 2.46 1.59
N LEU A 84 13.83 1.62 2.54
CA LEU A 84 12.73 0.66 2.36
C LEU A 84 11.67 0.75 3.45
N ARG A 85 10.43 0.53 3.03
CA ARG A 85 9.28 0.23 3.88
C ARG A 85 8.99 -1.27 3.83
N GLU A 86 8.31 -1.77 4.85
CA GLU A 86 7.91 -3.17 4.95
C GLU A 86 6.46 -3.27 5.44
N ALA A 87 5.72 -4.20 4.85
CA ALA A 87 4.49 -4.74 5.42
C ALA A 87 4.78 -6.18 5.88
N ARG A 88 4.51 -6.49 7.15
CA ARG A 88 4.78 -7.81 7.74
C ARG A 88 3.50 -8.47 8.21
N TRP A 89 3.36 -9.76 7.93
CA TRP A 89 2.26 -10.61 8.37
C TRP A 89 2.66 -11.48 9.56
N LYS A 90 1.64 -12.06 10.21
CA LYS A 90 1.79 -12.83 11.45
C LYS A 90 2.67 -14.08 11.30
N ASP A 91 2.71 -14.66 10.11
CA ASP A 91 3.54 -15.83 9.78
C ASP A 91 5.01 -15.48 9.51
N GLY A 92 5.38 -14.19 9.57
CA GLY A 92 6.72 -13.70 9.28
C GLY A 92 6.92 -13.24 7.83
N THR A 93 5.95 -13.48 6.94
CA THR A 93 5.98 -12.97 5.55
C THR A 93 6.15 -11.46 5.56
N ALA A 94 7.09 -10.97 4.76
CA ALA A 94 7.39 -9.55 4.63
C ALA A 94 7.41 -9.14 3.16
N LEU A 95 6.74 -8.03 2.85
CA LEU A 95 6.80 -7.37 1.55
C LEU A 95 7.54 -6.05 1.69
N TYR A 96 8.48 -5.77 0.80
CA TYR A 96 9.33 -4.60 0.82
C TYR A 96 8.92 -3.60 -0.26
N PHE A 97 8.91 -2.32 0.13
CA PHE A 97 8.50 -1.23 -0.74
C PHE A 97 9.54 -0.11 -0.76
N GLU A 98 9.85 0.39 -1.95
CA GLU A 98 10.71 1.57 -2.14
C GLU A 98 9.84 2.84 -2.16
N PRO A 99 10.04 3.79 -1.23
CA PRO A 99 9.35 5.07 -1.24
C PRO A 99 9.63 5.86 -2.53
N ARG A 100 8.61 6.56 -3.02
CA ARG A 100 8.71 7.46 -4.18
C ARG A 100 8.23 8.86 -3.78
N ALA A 101 8.79 9.89 -4.40
CA ALA A 101 8.55 11.28 -3.99
C ALA A 101 7.11 11.76 -4.23
N TYR A 102 6.48 11.29 -5.32
CA TYR A 102 5.16 11.73 -5.75
C TYR A 102 4.19 10.57 -6.04
N ASP A 103 4.64 9.34 -5.82
CA ASP A 103 3.88 8.11 -6.06
C ASP A 103 3.81 7.28 -4.78
N PRO A 104 2.82 6.38 -4.65
CA PRO A 104 2.89 5.32 -3.65
C PRO A 104 4.20 4.54 -3.75
N ALA A 105 4.67 4.04 -2.61
CA ALA A 105 5.86 3.20 -2.60
C ALA A 105 5.68 1.99 -3.52
N ALA A 106 6.73 1.61 -4.24
CA ALA A 106 6.68 0.50 -5.18
C ALA A 106 7.14 -0.78 -4.52
N PHE A 107 6.42 -1.87 -4.75
CA PHE A 107 6.82 -3.21 -4.33
C PHE A 107 8.10 -3.60 -5.05
N VAL A 108 9.13 -3.98 -4.29
CA VAL A 108 10.47 -4.26 -4.84
C VAL A 108 11.02 -5.61 -4.41
N GLY A 109 10.37 -6.32 -3.49
CA GLY A 109 10.84 -7.62 -3.03
C GLY A 109 10.00 -8.20 -1.91
N TRP A 110 10.22 -9.48 -1.62
CA TRP A 110 9.52 -10.21 -0.57
C TRP A 110 10.49 -11.14 0.17
N GLN A 111 10.11 -11.51 1.40
CA GLN A 111 10.74 -12.56 2.19
C GLN A 111 9.66 -13.46 2.78
N HIS A 112 9.84 -14.77 2.66
CA HIS A 112 8.96 -15.79 3.24
C HIS A 112 9.81 -16.98 3.72
N GLY A 113 9.83 -17.22 5.03
CA GLY A 113 10.74 -18.20 5.62
C GLY A 113 12.21 -17.88 5.30
N ALA A 114 12.93 -18.83 4.71
CA ALA A 114 14.32 -18.67 4.29
C ALA A 114 14.45 -18.11 2.85
N GLU A 115 13.33 -17.96 2.13
CA GLU A 115 13.32 -17.54 0.74
C GLU A 115 13.08 -16.03 0.63
N SER A 116 13.64 -15.44 -0.42
CA SER A 116 13.42 -14.04 -0.76
C SER A 116 13.66 -13.80 -2.25
N ALA A 117 13.04 -12.75 -2.77
CA ALA A 117 13.34 -12.24 -4.10
C ALA A 117 13.24 -10.71 -4.14
N GLY A 118 13.88 -10.11 -5.14
CA GLY A 118 13.96 -8.67 -5.30
C GLY A 118 14.87 -8.00 -4.25
N ARG A 119 14.53 -6.76 -3.89
CA ARG A 119 15.25 -5.97 -2.88
C ARG A 119 14.59 -6.16 -1.52
N THR A 120 15.33 -6.77 -0.61
CA THR A 120 14.96 -6.93 0.80
C THR A 120 15.97 -6.20 1.68
N CYS A 121 15.69 -6.12 2.99
CA CYS A 121 16.72 -5.71 3.93
C CYS A 121 17.75 -6.85 4.03
N ALA A 122 19.03 -6.54 3.78
CA ALA A 122 20.11 -7.49 3.99
C ALA A 122 20.12 -7.95 5.46
N THR A 123 20.09 -9.26 5.68
CA THR A 123 20.29 -9.89 6.99
C THR A 123 21.72 -9.73 7.46
#